data_AF-A0A2N1MJH7-F1
#
_entry.id   AF-A0A2N1MJH7-F1
#
_cell.length_a   1.000
_cell.length_b   1.000
_cell.length_c   1.000
_cell.angle_alpha   90.00
_cell.angle_beta   90.00
_cell.angle_gamma   90.00
#
_symmetry.space_group_name_H-M   'P 1'
#
loop_
_entity.id
_entity.type
_entity.pdbx_description
1 polymer ?
#
loop_
_entity_poly.entity_id
_entity_poly.type
_entity_poly.pdbx_seq_one_letter_code
_entity_poly.pdbx_strand_id
1 'polypeptide(L)'
;MKERKYDLYGDVKCRMCLEKNEDDDHIIYCQQLRDKWLTVANNTRYECEQILKDLLSQENYLQLNQEDIQQLMSWNRNFFVYITGLNQELPIPFIHLILRNFFPKEKYRKLKSIVKSEKAILTITTLFIEIFINEFYRIIWQIRCNLVTEWERTRGIKKKNPKKKILAHQRIAYERTLTQQIEGDTYDFKGRKILKHNEQWSISLEKTRQLYI
;
A
#
# COMPACT_ATOMS: atom_id res chain seq x y z
N MET A 1 8.01 -5.12 -5.88
CA MET A 1 7.97 -6.57 -5.53
C MET A 1 8.09 -7.37 -6.82
N LYS A 2 9.04 -8.31 -6.89
CA LYS A 2 9.40 -9.04 -8.13
C LYS A 2 8.57 -10.32 -8.39
N GLU A 3 7.58 -10.61 -7.55
CA GLU A 3 6.77 -11.83 -7.63
C GLU A 3 5.32 -11.55 -8.03
N ARG A 4 4.59 -12.63 -8.38
CA ARG A 4 3.28 -12.67 -9.03
C ARG A 4 2.40 -11.44 -8.78
N LYS A 5 2.08 -10.67 -9.84
CA LYS A 5 1.20 -9.50 -9.75
C LYS A 5 -0.20 -9.86 -9.23
N TYR A 6 -0.86 -8.88 -8.62
CA TYR A 6 -2.23 -8.97 -8.10
C TYR A 6 -3.23 -9.28 -9.22
N ASP A 7 -3.02 -8.68 -10.39
CA ASP A 7 -3.90 -8.72 -11.57
C ASP A 7 -3.60 -9.84 -12.57
N LEU A 8 -2.74 -10.80 -12.21
CA LEU A 8 -2.33 -11.88 -13.12
C LEU A 8 -3.53 -12.65 -13.70
N TYR A 9 -4.60 -12.74 -12.93
CA TYR A 9 -5.83 -13.44 -13.26
C TYR A 9 -7.01 -12.57 -12.82
N GLY A 10 -7.71 -11.93 -13.76
CA GLY A 10 -8.70 -10.88 -13.47
C GLY A 10 -9.94 -11.32 -12.65
N ASP A 11 -10.16 -12.62 -12.51
CA ASP A 11 -11.27 -13.24 -11.79
C ASP A 11 -10.83 -14.04 -10.55
N VAL A 12 -9.52 -14.09 -10.26
CA VAL A 12 -9.03 -14.84 -9.09
C VAL A 12 -9.53 -14.17 -7.83
N LYS A 13 -10.37 -14.89 -7.07
CA LYS A 13 -10.73 -14.46 -5.72
C LYS A 13 -9.47 -14.38 -4.87
N CYS A 14 -9.42 -13.43 -3.94
CA CYS A 14 -8.41 -13.39 -2.91
C CYS A 14 -8.27 -14.77 -2.27
N ARG A 15 -7.05 -15.32 -2.25
CA ARG A 15 -6.82 -16.66 -1.68
C ARG A 15 -6.96 -16.71 -0.16
N MET A 16 -7.07 -15.55 0.49
CA MET A 16 -7.29 -15.44 1.94
C MET A 16 -8.79 -15.51 2.29
N CYS A 17 -9.64 -14.69 1.64
CA CYS A 17 -11.08 -14.64 1.96
C CYS A 17 -11.99 -15.40 0.98
N LEU A 18 -11.53 -15.70 -0.24
CA LEU A 18 -12.29 -16.36 -1.31
C LEU A 18 -13.58 -15.66 -1.79
N GLU A 19 -13.97 -14.54 -1.19
CA GLU A 19 -15.21 -13.81 -1.52
C GLU A 19 -15.02 -12.77 -2.63
N LYS A 20 -14.04 -11.88 -2.45
CA LYS A 20 -13.77 -10.76 -3.36
C LYS A 20 -12.63 -11.11 -4.32
N ASN A 21 -12.62 -10.44 -5.46
CA ASN A 21 -11.50 -10.56 -6.40
C ASN A 21 -10.24 -10.01 -5.75
N GLU A 22 -9.10 -10.61 -6.08
CA GLU A 22 -7.81 -10.09 -5.67
C GLU A 22 -7.43 -8.92 -6.58
N ASP A 23 -7.20 -7.76 -5.99
CA ASP A 23 -6.67 -6.56 -6.64
C ASP A 23 -5.68 -5.86 -5.70
N ASP A 24 -5.07 -4.77 -6.20
CA ASP A 24 -4.07 -3.97 -5.46
C ASP A 24 -4.60 -3.47 -4.11
N ASP A 25 -5.91 -3.22 -4.01
CA ASP A 25 -6.54 -2.61 -2.83
C ASP A 25 -7.01 -3.70 -1.86
N HIS A 26 -7.52 -4.82 -2.38
CA HIS A 26 -8.13 -5.89 -1.61
C HIS A 26 -7.18 -6.49 -0.59
N ILE A 27 -5.90 -6.63 -0.92
CA ILE A 27 -4.90 -7.14 0.03
C ILE A 27 -4.79 -6.26 1.29
N ILE A 28 -5.10 -4.96 1.18
CA ILE A 28 -5.05 -4.02 2.29
C ILE A 28 -6.30 -4.14 3.15
N TYR A 29 -7.51 -4.22 2.56
CA TYR A 29 -8.76 -4.26 3.34
C TYR A 29 -9.33 -5.67 3.58
N CYS A 30 -8.63 -6.72 3.15
CA CYS A 30 -9.06 -8.10 3.39
C CYS A 30 -9.12 -8.37 4.91
N GLN A 31 -10.31 -8.67 5.42
CA GLN A 31 -10.53 -8.94 6.85
C GLN A 31 -9.64 -10.09 7.36
N GLN A 32 -9.43 -11.12 6.52
CA GLN A 32 -8.57 -12.27 6.85
C GLN A 32 -7.08 -11.90 6.97
N LEU A 33 -6.68 -10.71 6.52
CA LEU A 33 -5.33 -10.19 6.65
C LEU A 33 -5.18 -9.17 7.79
N ARG A 34 -6.25 -8.85 8.52
CA ARG A 34 -6.24 -7.78 9.54
C ARG A 34 -5.18 -8.01 10.61
N ASP A 35 -5.15 -9.20 11.22
CA ASP A 35 -4.17 -9.54 12.26
C ASP A 35 -2.73 -9.56 11.72
N LYS A 36 -2.57 -9.94 10.45
CA LYS A 36 -1.27 -9.91 9.77
C LYS A 36 -0.80 -8.48 9.55
N TRP A 37 -1.69 -7.58 9.14
CA TRP A 37 -1.38 -6.16 9.03
C TRP A 37 -1.04 -5.53 10.38
N LEU A 38 -1.76 -5.90 11.44
CA LEU A 38 -1.43 -5.48 12.80
C LEU A 38 -0.03 -5.96 13.21
N THR A 39 0.33 -7.20 12.87
CA THR A 39 1.66 -7.75 13.11
C THR A 39 2.74 -6.97 12.34
N VAL A 40 2.52 -6.70 11.05
CA VAL A 40 3.44 -5.89 10.22
C VAL A 40 3.67 -4.52 10.86
N ALA A 41 2.60 -3.81 11.20
CA ALA A 41 2.69 -2.48 11.81
C ALA A 41 3.44 -2.48 13.15
N ASN A 42 3.17 -3.47 14.01
CA ASN A 42 3.82 -3.61 15.30
C ASN A 42 5.31 -3.93 15.19
N ASN A 43 5.67 -4.85 14.29
CA ASN A 43 7.07 -5.22 14.05
C ASN A 43 7.84 -4.04 13.48
N THR A 44 7.30 -3.36 12.46
CA THR A 44 7.91 -2.15 11.90
C THR A 44 8.13 -1.09 12.98
N ARG A 45 7.11 -0.78 13.78
CA ARG A 45 7.21 0.19 14.87
C ARG A 45 8.33 -0.17 15.85
N TYR A 46 8.40 -1.45 16.24
CA TYR A 46 9.39 -1.95 17.20
C TYR A 46 10.80 -1.86 16.64
N GLU A 47 11.04 -2.35 15.42
CA GLU A 47 12.35 -2.29 14.77
C GLU A 47 12.81 -0.86 14.53
N CYS A 48 11.91 0.01 14.04
CA CYS A 48 12.21 1.43 13.92
C CYS A 48 12.55 2.06 15.28
N GLU A 49 11.88 1.66 16.37
CA GLU A 49 12.22 2.18 17.71
C GLU A 49 13.65 1.81 18.13
N GLN A 50 14.09 0.59 17.86
CA GLN A 50 15.47 0.17 18.18
C GLN A 50 16.49 0.95 17.35
N ILE A 51 16.28 1.02 16.04
CA ILE A 51 17.21 1.74 15.15
C ILE A 51 17.26 3.23 15.49
N LEU A 52 16.13 3.86 15.84
CA LEU A 52 16.14 5.26 16.27
C LEU A 52 16.93 5.45 17.56
N LYS A 53 16.86 4.52 18.53
CA LYS A 53 17.68 4.57 19.75
C LYS A 53 19.17 4.42 19.42
N ASP A 54 19.51 3.53 18.49
CA ASP A 54 20.90 3.34 18.06
C ASP A 54 21.44 4.59 17.36
N LEU A 55 20.67 5.20 16.47
CA LEU A 55 21.04 6.44 15.78
C LEU A 55 21.20 7.63 16.73
N LEU A 56 20.40 7.71 17.79
CA LEU A 56 20.52 8.74 18.83
C LEU A 56 21.73 8.52 19.74
N SER A 57 22.16 7.27 19.90
CA SER A 57 23.34 6.91 20.70
C SER A 57 24.66 7.21 19.96
N GLN A 58 24.60 7.41 18.63
CA GLN A 58 25.75 7.81 17.83
C GLN A 58 25.95 9.33 17.90
N GLU A 59 26.96 9.79 18.65
CA GLU A 59 27.24 11.21 18.95
C GLU A 59 27.27 12.14 17.72
N ASN A 60 27.53 11.61 16.53
CA ASN A 60 27.70 12.39 15.29
C ASN A 60 26.50 12.34 14.32
N TYR A 61 25.46 11.54 14.59
CA TYR A 61 24.40 11.31 13.60
C TYR A 61 23.15 12.17 13.79
N LEU A 62 22.68 12.30 15.03
CA LEU A 62 21.47 13.05 15.39
C LEU A 62 21.71 13.91 16.64
N GLN A 63 22.00 15.18 16.45
CA GLN A 63 22.07 16.15 17.55
C GLN A 63 20.68 16.72 17.83
N LEU A 64 19.87 15.95 18.57
CA LEU A 64 18.55 16.37 19.02
C LEU A 64 18.58 16.70 20.51
N ASN A 65 17.81 17.71 20.91
CA ASN A 65 17.59 17.97 22.33
C ASN A 65 16.63 16.91 22.93
N GLN A 66 16.53 16.87 24.26
CA GLN A 66 15.72 15.86 24.95
C GLN A 66 14.23 15.91 24.58
N GLU A 67 13.69 17.10 24.30
CA GLU A 67 12.30 17.29 23.87
C GLU A 67 12.07 16.70 22.47
N ASP A 68 12.94 17.02 21.51
CA ASP A 68 12.89 16.51 20.13
C ASP A 68 13.02 14.98 20.12
N ILE A 69 13.85 14.39 21.00
CA ILE A 69 13.95 12.94 21.19
C ILE A 69 12.63 12.34 21.64
N GLN A 70 11.98 12.94 22.65
CA GLN A 70 10.67 12.47 23.12
C GLN A 70 9.59 12.59 22.03
N GLN A 71 9.60 13.71 21.28
CA GLN A 71 8.69 13.91 20.15
C GLN A 71 8.93 12.88 19.04
N LEU A 72 10.18 12.54 18.73
CA LEU A 72 10.53 11.53 17.74
C LEU A 72 10.02 10.14 18.13
N MET A 73 10.22 9.75 19.38
CA MET A 73 9.75 8.46 19.90
C MET A 73 8.23 8.39 19.94
N SER A 74 7.57 9.48 20.34
CA SER A 74 6.10 9.61 20.28
C SER A 74 5.58 9.54 18.84
N TRP A 75 6.27 10.19 17.89
CA TRP A 75 5.93 10.15 16.48
C TRP A 75 6.02 8.73 15.91
N ASN A 76 7.07 7.96 16.24
CA ASN A 76 7.20 6.54 15.83
C ASN A 76 6.04 5.70 16.39
N ARG A 77 5.75 5.83 17.69
CA ARG A 77 4.66 5.09 18.34
C ARG A 77 3.30 5.35 17.71
N ASN A 78 3.07 6.58 17.27
CA ASN A 78 1.83 7.03 16.63
C ASN A 78 1.84 6.91 15.10
N PHE A 79 2.89 6.34 14.50
CA PHE A 79 2.99 6.26 13.04
C PHE A 79 1.84 5.44 12.45
N PHE A 80 1.59 4.25 13.02
CA PHE A 80 0.55 3.30 12.61
C PHE A 80 -0.69 3.28 13.51
N VAL A 81 -0.99 4.37 14.23
CA VAL A 81 -2.09 4.41 15.23
C VAL A 81 -3.47 3.99 14.66
N TYR A 82 -3.73 4.22 13.38
CA TYR A 82 -4.98 3.80 12.72
C TYR A 82 -5.07 2.29 12.51
N ILE A 83 -3.93 1.60 12.47
CA ILE A 83 -3.82 0.14 12.34
C ILE A 83 -3.81 -0.52 13.71
N THR A 84 -3.11 0.08 14.67
CA THR A 84 -2.87 -0.49 16.01
C THR A 84 -3.90 -0.05 17.06
N GLY A 85 -4.68 1.01 16.79
CA GLY A 85 -5.69 1.55 17.70
C GLY A 85 -7.04 0.82 17.65
N LEU A 86 -7.92 1.13 18.60
CA LEU A 86 -9.19 0.42 18.84
C LEU A 86 -10.15 0.41 17.62
N ASN A 87 -10.10 1.42 16.76
CA ASN A 87 -10.98 1.52 15.59
C ASN A 87 -10.42 0.80 14.35
N GLN A 88 -9.19 0.28 14.38
CA GLN A 88 -8.55 -0.59 13.36
C GLN A 88 -9.06 -0.39 11.91
N GLU A 89 -9.12 0.85 11.44
CA GLU A 89 -9.41 1.17 10.05
C GLU A 89 -8.06 1.29 9.36
N LEU A 90 -7.71 0.30 8.53
CA LEU A 90 -6.50 0.37 7.70
C LEU A 90 -6.66 1.56 6.76
N PRO A 91 -5.89 2.65 6.92
CA PRO A 91 -6.03 3.79 6.05
C PRO A 91 -5.46 3.41 4.68
N ILE A 92 -6.35 2.91 3.80
CA ILE A 92 -6.03 2.38 2.47
C ILE A 92 -5.04 3.30 1.72
N PRO A 93 -5.25 4.63 1.65
CA PRO A 93 -4.32 5.52 0.93
C PRO A 93 -2.90 5.50 1.51
N PHE A 94 -2.76 5.38 2.83
CA PHE A 94 -1.47 5.41 3.51
C PHE A 94 -0.65 4.15 3.23
N ILE A 95 -1.27 2.98 3.33
CA ILE A 95 -0.59 1.71 3.08
C ILE A 95 -0.21 1.59 1.60
N HIS A 96 -1.07 2.05 0.68
CA HIS A 96 -0.71 2.10 -0.75
C HIS A 96 0.54 2.93 -1.02
N LEU A 97 0.68 4.09 -0.36
CA LEU A 97 1.86 4.93 -0.53
C LEU A 97 3.12 4.16 -0.13
N ILE A 98 3.13 3.56 1.07
CA ILE A 98 4.32 2.85 1.57
C ILE A 98 4.64 1.63 0.71
N LEU A 99 3.64 0.84 0.30
CA LEU A 99 3.83 -0.30 -0.62
C LEU A 99 4.41 0.11 -1.99
N ARG A 100 4.20 1.36 -2.40
CA ARG A 100 4.75 1.97 -3.62
C ARG A 100 6.05 2.75 -3.36
N ASN A 101 6.66 2.58 -2.20
CA ASN A 101 7.88 3.27 -1.75
C ASN A 101 7.73 4.79 -1.60
N PHE A 102 6.51 5.28 -1.34
CA PHE A 102 6.26 6.68 -1.03
C PHE A 102 6.06 6.89 0.46
N PHE A 103 6.74 7.89 1.01
CA PHE A 103 6.55 8.29 2.40
C PHE A 103 5.37 9.26 2.54
N PRO A 104 4.42 9.03 3.48
CA PRO A 104 3.25 9.90 3.66
C PRO A 104 3.62 11.34 4.03
N LYS A 105 3.13 12.32 3.24
CA LYS A 105 3.50 13.74 3.35
C LYS A 105 3.25 14.34 4.74
N GLU A 106 2.12 13.99 5.37
CA GLU A 106 1.79 14.49 6.71
C GLU A 106 2.74 13.97 7.78
N LYS A 107 3.11 12.68 7.71
CA LYS A 107 4.08 12.09 8.63
C LYS A 107 5.47 12.68 8.39
N TYR A 108 5.84 12.90 7.12
CA TYR A 108 7.09 13.55 6.74
C TYR A 108 7.22 14.97 7.32
N ARG A 109 6.18 15.80 7.21
CA ARG A 109 6.17 17.16 7.76
C ARG A 109 6.43 17.17 9.27
N LYS A 110 5.76 16.27 10.01
CA LYS A 110 5.96 16.12 11.46
C LYS A 110 7.37 15.63 11.79
N LEU A 111 7.92 14.69 11.01
CA LEU A 111 9.30 14.24 11.19
C LEU A 111 10.29 15.38 10.92
N LYS A 112 10.04 16.19 9.88
CA LYS A 112 10.88 17.32 9.50
C LYS A 112 10.95 18.40 10.57
N SER A 113 9.86 18.68 11.27
CA SER A 113 9.86 19.65 12.39
C SER A 113 10.69 19.17 13.59
N ILE A 114 10.84 17.85 13.78
CA ILE A 114 11.56 17.25 14.90
C ILE A 114 13.06 17.10 14.57
N VAL A 115 13.39 16.40 13.48
CA VAL A 115 14.77 15.95 13.21
C VAL A 115 15.67 17.07 12.67
N LYS A 116 15.10 18.09 12.00
CA LYS A 116 15.76 19.31 11.47
C LYS A 116 16.94 19.10 10.49
N SER A 117 17.49 17.88 10.38
CA SER A 117 18.53 17.46 9.45
C SER A 117 17.94 16.71 8.26
N GLU A 118 18.09 17.25 7.05
CA GLU A 118 17.55 16.63 5.83
C GLU A 118 18.14 15.24 5.57
N LYS A 119 19.45 15.08 5.79
CA LYS A 119 20.14 13.79 5.65
C LYS A 119 19.55 12.74 6.59
N ALA A 120 19.37 13.08 7.86
CA ALA A 120 18.81 12.15 8.84
C ALA A 120 17.34 11.83 8.56
N ILE A 121 16.55 12.81 8.12
CA ILE A 121 15.16 12.58 7.69
C ILE A 121 15.10 11.58 6.53
N LEU A 122 15.95 11.75 5.51
CA LEU A 122 16.01 10.83 4.36
C LEU A 122 16.39 9.41 4.81
N THR A 123 17.37 9.26 5.69
CA THR A 123 17.73 7.95 6.25
C THR A 123 16.58 7.32 7.01
N ILE A 124 15.98 8.05 7.97
CA ILE A 124 14.88 7.53 8.79
C ILE A 124 13.70 7.11 7.91
N THR A 125 13.31 7.94 6.94
CA THR A 125 12.18 7.63 6.04
C THR A 125 12.46 6.44 5.14
N THR A 126 13.69 6.30 4.62
CA THR A 126 14.11 5.16 3.80
C THR A 126 14.08 3.87 4.62
N LEU A 127 14.66 3.88 5.83
CA LEU A 127 14.66 2.73 6.74
C LEU A 127 13.25 2.30 7.11
N PHE A 128 12.36 3.26 7.40
CA PHE A 128 10.96 2.97 7.70
C PHE A 128 10.26 2.22 6.56
N ILE A 129 10.43 2.69 5.33
CA ILE A 129 9.85 2.05 4.15
C ILE A 129 10.44 0.66 3.98
N GLU A 130 11.77 0.53 4.07
CA GLU A 130 12.46 -0.75 3.91
C GLU A 130 11.98 -1.79 4.92
N ILE A 131 11.96 -1.46 6.20
CA ILE A 131 11.50 -2.34 7.28
C ILE A 131 10.04 -2.73 7.05
N PHE A 132 9.18 -1.76 6.73
CA PHE A 132 7.77 -2.03 6.46
C PHE A 132 7.58 -2.97 5.27
N ILE A 133 8.29 -2.73 4.17
CA ILE A 133 8.21 -3.57 2.96
C ILE A 133 8.71 -4.98 3.26
N ASN A 134 9.77 -5.12 4.03
CA ASN A 134 10.32 -6.42 4.42
C ASN A 134 9.33 -7.20 5.30
N GLU A 135 8.75 -6.56 6.31
CA GLU A 135 7.74 -7.18 7.17
C GLU A 135 6.46 -7.53 6.41
N PHE A 136 5.97 -6.63 5.56
CA PHE A 136 4.87 -6.92 4.64
C PHE A 136 5.17 -8.12 3.74
N TYR A 137 6.37 -8.15 3.16
CA TYR A 137 6.79 -9.22 2.26
C TYR A 137 6.75 -10.58 2.97
N ARG A 138 7.36 -10.64 4.15
CA ARG A 138 7.49 -11.85 4.96
C ARG A 138 6.13 -12.35 5.48
N ILE A 139 5.32 -11.45 6.03
CA ILE A 139 4.10 -11.83 6.77
C ILE A 139 2.90 -12.02 5.84
N ILE A 140 2.76 -11.18 4.81
CA ILE A 140 1.57 -11.14 3.95
C ILE A 140 1.89 -11.65 2.55
N TRP A 141 2.86 -11.02 1.89
CA TRP A 141 3.09 -11.25 0.46
C TRP A 141 3.53 -12.67 0.15
N GLN A 142 4.47 -13.21 0.91
CA GLN A 142 5.01 -14.56 0.71
C GLN A 142 3.93 -15.63 0.89
N ILE A 143 3.12 -15.52 1.95
CA ILE A 143 2.00 -16.44 2.20
C ILE A 143 1.01 -16.37 1.03
N ARG A 144 0.63 -15.17 0.59
CA ARG A 144 -0.22 -14.98 -0.58
C ARG A 144 0.36 -15.64 -1.83
N CYS A 145 1.64 -15.41 -2.12
CA CYS A 145 2.32 -16.02 -3.27
C CYS A 145 2.32 -17.55 -3.22
N ASN A 146 2.48 -18.14 -2.03
CA ASN A 146 2.42 -19.59 -1.83
C ASN A 146 1.02 -20.13 -2.12
N LEU A 147 -0.03 -19.50 -1.59
CA LEU A 147 -1.42 -19.90 -1.84
C LEU A 147 -1.80 -19.80 -3.32
N VAL A 148 -1.37 -18.74 -4.00
CA VAL A 148 -1.58 -18.60 -5.46
C VAL A 148 -0.82 -19.69 -6.22
N THR A 149 0.39 -20.07 -5.79
CA THR A 149 1.13 -21.19 -6.40
C THR A 149 0.37 -22.49 -6.31
N GLU A 150 -0.17 -22.78 -5.13
CA GLU A 150 -0.92 -24.01 -4.90
C GLU A 150 -2.19 -24.05 -5.75
N TRP A 151 -2.92 -22.94 -5.80
CA TRP A 151 -4.08 -22.80 -6.68
C TRP A 151 -3.74 -22.93 -8.17
N GLU A 152 -2.62 -22.37 -8.63
CA GLU A 152 -2.15 -22.56 -10.01
C GLU A 152 -1.86 -24.04 -10.31
N ARG A 153 -1.26 -24.77 -9.36
CA ARG A 153 -0.98 -26.21 -9.49
C ARG A 153 -2.26 -27.03 -9.63
N THR A 154 -3.29 -26.75 -8.82
CA THR A 154 -4.58 -27.48 -8.91
C THR A 154 -5.30 -27.21 -10.23
N ARG A 155 -5.03 -26.07 -10.87
CA ARG A 155 -5.55 -25.71 -12.20
C ARG A 155 -4.66 -26.18 -13.37
N GLY A 156 -3.55 -26.88 -13.09
CA GLY A 156 -2.61 -27.32 -14.13
C GLY A 156 -1.86 -26.18 -14.81
N ILE A 157 -1.86 -24.98 -14.22
CA ILE A 157 -1.17 -23.80 -14.76
C ILE A 157 0.34 -24.00 -14.52
N LYS A 158 1.05 -24.44 -15.57
CA LYS A 158 2.51 -24.49 -15.55
C LYS A 158 3.04 -23.06 -15.50
N LYS A 159 4.07 -22.81 -14.70
CA LYS A 159 4.78 -21.52 -14.55
C LYS A 159 5.33 -21.07 -15.91
N LYS A 160 4.50 -20.44 -16.75
CA LYS A 160 4.95 -19.81 -17.99
C LYS A 160 5.81 -18.62 -17.59
N ASN A 161 6.95 -18.46 -18.26
CA ASN A 161 7.90 -17.36 -18.06
C ASN A 161 7.16 -16.04 -17.74
N PRO A 162 7.43 -15.37 -16.61
CA PRO A 162 6.75 -14.13 -16.22
C PRO A 162 6.95 -12.98 -17.22
N LYS A 163 7.87 -13.14 -18.19
CA LYS A 163 8.10 -12.22 -19.32
C LYS A 163 7.19 -12.45 -20.53
N LYS A 164 6.40 -13.53 -20.58
CA LYS A 164 5.56 -13.83 -21.74
C LYS A 164 4.25 -13.03 -21.61
N LYS A 165 4.18 -11.90 -22.30
CA LYS A 165 2.95 -11.11 -22.49
C LYS A 165 1.86 -12.09 -22.93
N ILE A 166 0.81 -12.25 -22.11
CA ILE A 166 -0.35 -13.08 -22.47
C ILE A 166 -0.88 -12.53 -23.79
N LEU A 167 -0.84 -13.35 -24.85
CA LEU A 167 -1.38 -12.98 -26.16
C LEU A 167 -2.85 -12.62 -25.99
N ALA A 168 -3.34 -11.60 -26.70
CA ALA A 168 -4.68 -11.06 -26.48
C ALA A 168 -5.79 -12.14 -26.52
N HIS A 169 -5.62 -13.18 -27.33
CA HIS A 169 -6.54 -14.32 -27.45
C HIS A 169 -6.47 -15.35 -26.31
N GLN A 170 -5.42 -15.33 -25.48
CA GLN A 170 -5.26 -16.18 -24.29
C GLN A 170 -5.72 -15.48 -23.01
N ARG A 171 -6.10 -14.21 -23.11
CA ARG A 171 -6.81 -13.53 -22.03
C ARG A 171 -8.20 -14.15 -22.00
N ILE A 172 -8.62 -14.64 -20.83
CA ILE A 172 -10.02 -15.00 -20.60
C ILE A 172 -10.84 -13.79 -21.03
N ALA A 173 -11.80 -14.00 -21.94
CA ALA A 173 -12.69 -12.94 -22.38
C ALA A 173 -13.44 -12.44 -21.14
N TYR A 174 -13.05 -11.27 -20.67
CA TYR A 174 -13.75 -10.57 -19.61
C TYR A 174 -15.15 -10.27 -20.14
N GLU A 175 -16.19 -10.86 -19.55
CA GLU A 175 -17.51 -10.27 -19.61
C GLU A 175 -17.38 -8.91 -18.92
N ARG A 176 -17.24 -7.87 -19.76
CA ARG A 176 -17.26 -6.48 -19.32
C ARG A 176 -18.43 -6.33 -18.36
N THR A 177 -18.17 -5.79 -17.17
CA THR A 177 -19.25 -5.38 -16.26
C THR A 177 -20.32 -4.69 -17.08
N LEU A 178 -21.54 -5.23 -17.09
CA LEU A 178 -22.65 -4.68 -17.86
C LEU A 178 -22.80 -3.20 -17.46
N THR A 179 -22.41 -2.33 -18.37
CA THR A 179 -22.59 -0.88 -18.22
C THR A 179 -23.97 -0.54 -18.73
N GLN A 180 -24.71 0.26 -17.97
CA GLN A 180 -25.97 0.78 -18.44
C GLN A 180 -25.72 2.06 -19.22
N GLN A 181 -26.25 2.16 -20.43
CA GLN A 181 -26.32 3.44 -21.14
C GLN A 181 -27.63 4.12 -20.80
N ILE A 182 -27.56 5.33 -20.26
CA ILE A 182 -28.70 6.18 -19.95
C ILE A 182 -28.39 7.54 -20.56
N GLU A 183 -29.24 8.01 -21.48
CA GLU A 183 -29.15 9.36 -22.06
C GLU A 183 -27.77 9.73 -22.65
N GLY A 184 -27.05 8.76 -23.23
CA GLY A 184 -25.73 8.97 -23.85
C GLY A 184 -24.54 8.97 -22.87
N ASP A 185 -24.81 8.72 -21.60
CA ASP A 185 -23.82 8.50 -20.55
C ASP A 185 -23.75 7.03 -20.13
N THR A 186 -22.55 6.61 -19.74
CA THR A 186 -22.26 5.23 -19.36
C THR A 186 -22.16 5.13 -17.85
N TYR A 187 -22.92 4.23 -17.24
CA TYR A 187 -22.93 4.02 -15.78
C TYR A 187 -22.39 2.64 -15.42
N ASP A 188 -21.72 2.54 -14.27
CA ASP A 188 -21.39 1.24 -13.67
C ASP A 188 -22.61 0.64 -12.95
N PHE A 189 -22.53 -0.65 -12.56
CA PHE A 189 -23.61 -1.33 -11.83
C PHE A 189 -23.93 -0.72 -10.45
N LYS A 190 -23.07 0.18 -9.94
CA LYS A 190 -23.30 0.93 -8.71
C LYS A 190 -23.94 2.30 -8.97
N GLY A 191 -24.39 2.56 -10.20
CA GLY A 191 -25.01 3.82 -10.60
C GLY A 191 -24.04 4.99 -10.72
N ARG A 192 -22.73 4.75 -10.75
CA ARG A 192 -21.72 5.81 -10.88
C ARG A 192 -21.46 6.08 -12.36
N LYS A 193 -21.53 7.34 -12.77
CA LYS A 193 -21.19 7.75 -14.14
C LYS A 193 -19.71 7.47 -14.41
N ILE A 194 -19.45 6.72 -15.47
CA ILE A 194 -18.11 6.48 -16.00
C ILE A 194 -17.76 7.68 -16.87
N LEU A 195 -16.89 8.52 -16.34
CA LEU A 195 -16.43 9.73 -17.01
C LEU A 195 -15.63 9.39 -18.27
N LYS A 196 -15.96 10.06 -19.37
CA LYS A 196 -15.18 10.05 -20.61
C LYS A 196 -13.83 10.73 -20.38
N HIS A 197 -12.85 10.41 -21.21
CA HIS A 197 -11.48 10.91 -21.06
C HIS A 197 -11.41 12.45 -20.97
N ASN A 198 -12.18 13.15 -21.81
CA ASN A 198 -12.30 14.62 -21.78
C ASN A 198 -12.90 15.16 -20.47
N GLU A 199 -13.90 14.50 -19.91
CA GLU A 199 -14.51 14.87 -18.62
C GLU A 199 -13.49 14.68 -17.47
N GLN A 200 -12.74 13.57 -17.48
CA GLN A 200 -11.67 13.30 -16.51
C GLN A 200 -10.54 14.34 -16.57
N TRP A 201 -10.16 14.75 -17.79
CA TRP A 201 -9.17 15.80 -18.02
C TRP A 201 -9.66 17.16 -17.52
N SER A 202 -10.92 17.50 -17.79
CA SER A 202 -11.50 18.78 -17.37
C SER A 202 -11.56 18.89 -15.84
N ILE A 203 -12.01 17.84 -15.15
CA ILE A 203 -12.04 17.78 -13.68
C ILE A 203 -10.64 17.87 -13.08
N SER A 204 -9.66 17.19 -13.69
CA SER A 204 -8.26 17.25 -13.24
C SER A 204 -7.67 18.66 -13.39
N LEU A 205 -7.94 19.33 -14.51
CA LEU A 205 -7.53 20.71 -14.77
C LEU A 205 -8.15 21.69 -13.80
N GLU A 206 -9.44 21.54 -13.50
CA GLU A 206 -10.18 22.42 -12.59
C GLU A 206 -9.70 22.28 -11.14
N LYS A 207 -9.47 21.05 -10.67
CA LYS A 207 -8.84 20.79 -9.37
C LYS A 207 -7.43 21.36 -9.28
N THR A 208 -6.69 21.32 -10.39
CA THR A 208 -5.34 21.89 -10.43
C THR A 208 -5.41 23.41 -10.32
N ARG A 209 -6.36 24.09 -10.98
CA ARG A 209 -6.54 25.55 -10.89
C ARG A 209 -6.96 26.02 -9.49
N GLN A 210 -7.80 25.25 -8.79
CA GLN A 210 -8.19 25.55 -7.41
C GLN A 210 -7.05 25.42 -6.38
N LEU A 211 -5.95 24.75 -6.73
CA LEU A 211 -4.77 24.64 -5.89
C LEU A 211 -3.79 25.83 -6.04
N TYR A 212 -4.02 26.73 -7.00
CA TYR A 212 -3.20 27.90 -7.30
C TYR A 212 -3.92 29.24 -7.08
N ILE A 213 -5.09 29.23 -6.44
CA ILE A 213 -5.79 30.40 -5.89
C ILE A 213 -5.80 30.23 -4.37
#